data_AF-C6ZGE3-F1
#
_entry.id   AF-C6ZGE3-F1
#
_cell.length_a   1.000
_cell.length_b   1.000
_cell.length_c   1.000
_cell.angle_alpha   90.00
_cell.angle_beta   90.00
_cell.angle_gamma   90.00
#
_symmetry.space_group_name_H-M   'P 1'
#
loop_
_entity.id
_entity.type
_entity.pdbx_description
1 polymer ?
#
loop_
_entity_poly.entity_id
_entity_poly.type
_entity_poly.pdbx_seq_one_letter_code
_entity_poly.pdbx_strand_id
1 'polypeptide(L)'
;YNDLGNPDSNARLARPVLGGNTTFPYPRRGRTGRKPTKTDPKSESRSDSVYLPRDEAFGHLKSSDFLVYILKSASQNVIPQLQSALPLVGKTEFDSFEDVRDLYEGGIKLPTNILSDLSPIPLFKELFRTDGEQALKFPVPKIIQVDKSAWMTDEEFAREMIAGLNPHVIKVLKEFPPQSKLDKQLYGDNTSTITKQHV
;
A
#
# COMPACT_ATOMS: atom_id res chain seq x y z
N TYR A 1 6.82 0.10 -18.59
CA TYR A 1 6.59 -0.93 -17.57
C TYR A 1 5.72 -2.00 -18.20
N ASN A 2 6.34 -3.12 -18.51
CA ASN A 2 5.71 -4.28 -19.14
C ASN A 2 5.97 -5.57 -18.33
N ASP A 3 6.45 -5.41 -17.10
CA ASP A 3 6.96 -6.44 -16.20
C ASP A 3 6.12 -6.55 -14.91
N LEU A 4 4.98 -5.84 -14.86
CA LEU A 4 4.05 -5.82 -13.73
C LEU A 4 3.02 -6.97 -13.78
N GLY A 5 2.59 -7.36 -14.98
CA GLY A 5 1.61 -8.43 -15.18
C GLY A 5 2.21 -9.84 -15.09
N ASN A 6 1.35 -10.85 -14.94
CA ASN A 6 1.73 -12.26 -15.00
C ASN A 6 0.73 -13.10 -15.82
N PRO A 7 0.59 -12.82 -17.14
CA PRO A 7 -0.43 -13.45 -17.98
C PRO A 7 -0.23 -14.96 -18.18
N ASP A 8 1.01 -15.47 -18.09
CA ASP A 8 1.30 -16.91 -18.20
C ASP A 8 0.76 -17.72 -17.01
N SER A 9 0.63 -17.10 -15.84
CA SER A 9 0.06 -17.77 -14.66
C SER A 9 -1.46 -17.71 -14.66
N ASN A 10 -2.04 -16.55 -14.96
CA ASN A 10 -3.48 -16.35 -15.02
C ASN A 10 -3.79 -15.14 -15.91
N ALA A 11 -4.73 -15.29 -16.85
CA ALA A 11 -5.16 -14.21 -17.73
C ALA A 11 -5.64 -12.96 -16.96
N ARG A 12 -6.22 -13.13 -15.76
CA ARG A 12 -6.64 -12.01 -14.88
C ARG A 12 -5.47 -11.18 -14.33
N LEU A 13 -4.26 -11.71 -14.38
CA LEU A 13 -3.03 -11.02 -13.97
C LEU A 13 -2.37 -10.28 -15.13
N ALA A 14 -2.96 -10.29 -16.33
CA ALA A 14 -2.53 -9.42 -17.42
C ALA A 14 -2.69 -7.95 -17.03
N ARG A 15 -1.71 -7.12 -17.40
CA ARG A 15 -1.71 -5.67 -17.14
C ARG A 15 -1.30 -4.92 -18.40
N PRO A 16 -1.85 -3.72 -18.67
CA PRO A 16 -1.44 -2.93 -19.81
C PRO A 16 0.02 -2.49 -19.67
N VAL A 17 0.72 -2.38 -20.80
CA VAL A 17 2.06 -1.82 -20.84
C VAL A 17 2.00 -0.30 -20.65
N LEU A 18 2.69 0.20 -19.63
CA LEU A 18 2.77 1.62 -19.32
C LEU A 18 4.01 2.24 -19.97
N GLY A 19 3.83 3.28 -20.78
CA GLY A 19 4.88 4.00 -21.50
C GLY A 19 5.14 3.45 -22.90
N GLY A 20 5.55 4.34 -23.82
CA GLY A 20 5.77 4.00 -25.22
C GLY A 20 4.52 4.08 -26.11
N ASN A 21 3.40 4.53 -25.56
CA ASN A 21 2.18 4.88 -26.29
C ASN A 21 1.59 6.18 -25.72
N THR A 22 0.62 6.76 -26.44
CA THR A 22 -0.09 7.98 -26.03
C THR A 22 -1.21 7.73 -25.03
N THR A 23 -1.75 6.51 -25.00
CA THR A 23 -2.87 6.12 -24.12
C THR A 23 -2.45 5.99 -22.64
N PHE A 24 -1.29 5.39 -22.39
CA PHE A 24 -0.71 5.16 -21.07
C PHE A 24 0.72 5.73 -21.03
N PRO A 25 0.88 7.07 -21.09
CA PRO A 25 2.20 7.69 -21.00
C PRO A 25 2.81 7.41 -19.63
N TYR A 26 4.08 7.02 -19.60
CA TYR A 26 4.78 6.72 -18.35
C TYR A 26 6.30 6.85 -18.49
N PRO A 27 7.02 7.21 -17.42
CA PRO A 27 8.48 7.18 -17.38
C PRO A 27 9.06 5.83 -17.80
N ARG A 28 10.33 5.84 -18.21
CA ARG A 28 11.09 4.60 -18.45
C ARG A 28 11.64 4.05 -17.14
N ARG A 29 12.06 2.79 -17.17
CA ARG A 29 12.67 2.06 -16.07
C ARG A 29 13.99 1.41 -16.52
N GLY A 30 14.80 0.96 -15.57
CA GLY A 30 16.01 0.18 -15.86
C GLY A 30 15.69 -1.12 -16.60
N ARG A 31 16.41 -1.39 -17.70
CA ARG A 31 16.20 -2.60 -18.49
C ARG A 31 16.68 -3.84 -17.71
N THR A 32 15.82 -4.84 -17.62
CA THR A 32 16.08 -6.13 -16.96
C THR A 32 16.38 -7.24 -17.97
N GLY A 33 15.82 -7.15 -19.18
CA GLY A 33 16.17 -8.00 -20.31
C GLY A 33 15.70 -9.46 -20.21
N ARG A 34 14.71 -9.78 -19.36
CA ARG A 34 14.13 -11.13 -19.31
C ARG A 34 13.34 -11.40 -20.60
N LYS A 35 13.11 -12.68 -20.87
CA LYS A 35 12.37 -13.12 -22.06
C LYS A 35 10.92 -12.63 -22.01
N PRO A 36 10.24 -12.49 -23.15
CA PRO A 36 8.80 -12.25 -23.17
C PRO A 36 8.01 -13.40 -22.53
N THR A 37 6.78 -13.14 -22.09
CA THR A 37 5.85 -14.19 -21.66
C THR A 37 5.42 -15.04 -22.86
N LYS A 38 4.94 -16.26 -22.61
CA LYS A 38 4.45 -17.16 -23.67
C LYS A 38 3.12 -16.68 -24.25
N THR A 39 2.29 -16.07 -23.41
CA THR A 39 0.93 -15.62 -23.74
C THR A 39 0.88 -14.21 -24.34
N ASP A 40 1.81 -13.33 -23.99
CA ASP A 40 1.86 -11.95 -24.49
C ASP A 40 3.32 -11.51 -24.78
N PRO A 41 3.75 -11.49 -26.05
CA PRO A 41 5.09 -11.07 -26.43
C PRO A 41 5.47 -9.64 -26.00
N LYS A 42 4.51 -8.78 -25.67
CA LYS A 42 4.77 -7.41 -25.19
C LYS A 42 5.05 -7.34 -23.69
N SER A 43 4.67 -8.38 -22.95
CA SER A 43 4.92 -8.51 -21.51
C SER A 43 6.22 -9.27 -21.24
N GLU A 44 7.00 -8.78 -20.28
CA GLU A 44 8.22 -9.43 -19.84
C GLU A 44 7.91 -10.53 -18.81
N SER A 45 8.60 -11.67 -18.89
CA SER A 45 8.38 -12.81 -18.00
C SER A 45 8.75 -12.49 -16.55
N ARG A 46 8.04 -13.12 -15.60
CA ARG A 46 8.34 -13.03 -14.18
C ARG A 46 9.63 -13.79 -13.84
N SER A 47 10.30 -13.35 -12.80
CA SER A 47 11.48 -13.99 -12.21
C SER A 47 11.51 -13.69 -10.72
N ASP A 48 12.16 -14.54 -9.94
CA ASP A 48 12.37 -14.34 -8.51
C ASP A 48 13.33 -13.18 -8.21
N SER A 49 14.14 -12.76 -9.18
CA SER A 49 15.01 -11.59 -9.05
C SER A 49 14.78 -10.58 -10.16
N VAL A 50 14.94 -9.31 -9.80
CA VAL A 50 14.89 -8.19 -10.73
C VAL A 50 16.31 -7.66 -10.85
N TYR A 51 16.86 -7.70 -12.06
CA TYR A 51 18.20 -7.19 -12.32
C TYR A 51 18.29 -5.69 -11.97
N LEU A 52 19.36 -5.34 -11.26
CA LEU A 52 19.82 -3.98 -11.01
C LEU A 52 21.31 -3.93 -11.36
N PRO A 53 21.82 -2.79 -11.87
CA PRO A 53 23.27 -2.58 -12.00
C PRO A 53 23.98 -2.90 -10.68
N ARG A 54 25.19 -3.49 -10.74
CA ARG A 54 25.83 -4.10 -9.57
C ARG A 54 26.06 -3.11 -8.43
N ASP A 55 26.36 -1.85 -8.76
CA ASP A 55 26.62 -0.79 -7.78
C ASP A 55 25.33 -0.22 -7.16
N GLU A 56 24.18 -0.37 -7.84
CA GLU A 56 22.84 -0.04 -7.31
C GLU A 56 22.29 -1.17 -6.41
N ALA A 57 22.87 -2.37 -6.49
CA ALA A 57 22.56 -3.49 -5.61
C ALA A 57 23.36 -3.35 -4.30
N PHE A 58 22.86 -2.51 -3.40
CA PHE A 58 23.45 -2.21 -2.10
C PHE A 58 23.73 -3.49 -1.28
N GLY A 59 24.93 -3.55 -0.68
CA GLY A 59 25.38 -4.65 0.18
C GLY A 59 24.78 -4.60 1.60
N HIS A 60 24.65 -5.77 2.22
CA HIS A 60 23.90 -6.02 3.45
C HIS A 60 24.62 -5.64 4.77
N LEU A 61 25.30 -4.49 4.85
CA LEU A 61 26.01 -4.15 6.10
C LEU A 61 25.07 -3.72 7.25
N LYS A 62 23.80 -3.37 6.96
CA LYS A 62 22.74 -3.18 7.95
C LYS A 62 21.42 -3.75 7.41
N SER A 63 20.92 -4.81 8.04
CA SER A 63 19.72 -5.53 7.62
C SER A 63 18.43 -4.71 7.68
N SER A 64 18.45 -3.55 8.33
CA SER A 64 17.31 -2.62 8.48
C SER A 64 17.03 -1.76 7.26
N ASP A 65 17.98 -1.60 6.33
CA ASP A 65 17.80 -0.75 5.15
C ASP A 65 17.09 -1.48 3.98
N PHE A 66 16.56 -2.67 4.28
CA PHE A 66 16.21 -3.68 3.29
C PHE A 66 14.73 -3.71 2.92
N LEU A 67 14.12 -2.52 2.79
CA LEU A 67 12.69 -2.33 2.48
C LEU A 67 12.23 -3.14 1.26
N VAL A 68 13.08 -3.33 0.24
CA VAL A 68 12.72 -4.04 -1.00
C VAL A 68 12.48 -5.54 -0.77
N TYR A 69 13.35 -6.20 -0.04
CA TYR A 69 13.18 -7.63 0.27
C TYR A 69 12.18 -7.84 1.40
N ILE A 70 12.05 -6.86 2.31
CA ILE A 70 10.95 -6.75 3.25
C ILE A 70 9.61 -6.80 2.50
N LEU A 71 9.43 -5.97 1.46
CA LEU A 71 8.21 -5.95 0.65
C LEU A 71 8.00 -7.26 -0.11
N LYS A 72 9.08 -7.83 -0.68
CA LYS A 72 9.02 -9.13 -1.36
C LYS A 72 8.58 -10.24 -0.38
N SER A 73 9.22 -10.33 0.77
CA SER A 73 8.91 -11.32 1.81
C SER A 73 7.51 -11.12 2.39
N ALA A 74 7.06 -9.87 2.54
CA ALA A 74 5.69 -9.54 2.94
C ALA A 74 4.67 -10.15 1.98
N SER A 75 4.87 -9.93 0.68
CA SER A 75 3.93 -10.39 -0.35
C SER A 75 3.88 -11.91 -0.51
N GLN A 76 5.02 -12.60 -0.34
CA GLN A 76 5.12 -14.04 -0.60
C GLN A 76 4.81 -14.90 0.63
N ASN A 77 5.18 -14.45 1.82
CA ASN A 77 5.14 -15.28 3.03
C ASN A 77 4.22 -14.71 4.12
N VAL A 78 4.26 -13.39 4.36
CA VAL A 78 3.48 -12.77 5.46
C VAL A 78 1.99 -12.69 5.13
N ILE A 79 1.62 -12.17 3.95
CA ILE A 79 0.21 -11.99 3.57
C ILE A 79 -0.55 -13.33 3.55
N PRO A 80 -0.04 -14.41 2.92
CA PRO A 80 -0.75 -15.70 2.92
C PRO A 80 -0.93 -16.27 4.33
N GLN A 81 0.08 -16.14 5.20
CA GLN A 81 0.02 -16.61 6.58
C GLN A 81 -1.02 -15.83 7.40
N LEU A 82 -1.04 -14.50 7.28
CA LEU A 82 -2.09 -13.67 7.90
C LEU A 82 -3.48 -14.04 7.37
N GLN A 83 -3.64 -14.25 6.06
CA GLN A 83 -4.91 -14.68 5.48
C GLN A 83 -5.39 -16.03 6.02
N SER A 84 -4.47 -16.97 6.26
CA SER A 84 -4.80 -18.26 6.90
C SER A 84 -5.16 -18.12 8.37
N ALA A 85 -4.67 -17.07 9.04
CA ALA A 85 -4.94 -16.77 10.44
C ALA A 85 -6.29 -16.07 10.67
N LEU A 86 -6.76 -15.24 9.73
CA LEU A 86 -7.99 -14.46 9.86
C LEU A 86 -9.22 -15.29 10.29
N PRO A 87 -9.49 -16.49 9.72
CA PRO A 87 -10.60 -17.34 10.17
C PRO A 87 -10.44 -17.87 11.60
N LEU A 88 -9.20 -18.02 12.08
CA LEU A 88 -8.88 -18.57 13.40
C LEU A 88 -8.99 -17.53 14.52
N VAL A 89 -8.84 -16.25 14.19
CA VAL A 89 -8.97 -15.12 15.13
C VAL A 89 -10.45 -14.82 15.44
N GLY A 90 -11.39 -15.37 14.65
CA GLY A 90 -12.83 -15.28 14.91
C GLY A 90 -13.47 -13.93 14.59
N LYS A 91 -12.67 -12.94 14.19
CA LYS A 91 -13.10 -11.63 13.67
C LYS A 91 -12.45 -11.38 12.31
N THR A 92 -13.28 -11.27 11.26
CA THR A 92 -12.82 -10.93 9.90
C THR A 92 -12.81 -9.42 9.66
N GLU A 93 -13.56 -8.67 10.46
CA GLU A 93 -13.73 -7.22 10.36
C GLU A 93 -13.55 -6.58 11.75
N PHE A 94 -13.35 -5.27 11.77
CA PHE A 94 -13.31 -4.49 13.01
C PHE A 94 -14.73 -4.01 13.35
N ASP A 95 -15.20 -4.29 14.55
CA ASP A 95 -16.53 -3.89 15.01
C ASP A 95 -16.54 -2.46 15.57
N SER A 96 -15.37 -1.95 15.96
CA SER A 96 -15.21 -0.65 16.61
C SER A 96 -13.84 -0.02 16.37
N PHE A 97 -13.72 1.28 16.65
CA PHE A 97 -12.42 1.96 16.69
C PHE A 97 -11.52 1.48 17.83
N GLU A 98 -12.06 0.80 18.85
CA GLU A 98 -11.23 0.16 19.88
C GLU A 98 -10.50 -1.06 19.31
N ASP A 99 -11.17 -1.89 18.50
CA ASP A 99 -10.51 -3.06 17.90
C ASP A 99 -9.31 -2.65 17.01
N VAL A 100 -9.39 -1.48 16.36
CA VAL A 100 -8.27 -0.90 15.60
C VAL A 100 -7.17 -0.36 16.51
N ARG A 101 -7.54 0.25 17.66
CA ARG A 101 -6.57 0.75 18.64
C ARG A 101 -5.84 -0.38 19.36
N ASP A 102 -6.53 -1.49 19.60
CA ASP A 102 -5.97 -2.69 20.20
C ASP A 102 -4.79 -3.23 19.39
N LEU A 103 -4.70 -3.00 18.08
CA LEU A 103 -3.53 -3.34 17.26
C LEU A 103 -2.21 -2.76 17.80
N TYR A 104 -2.28 -1.62 18.49
CA TYR A 104 -1.12 -0.89 19.02
C TYR A 104 -1.02 -0.96 20.55
N GLU A 105 -2.10 -1.30 21.25
CA GLU A 105 -2.18 -1.32 22.71
C GLU A 105 -2.19 -2.75 23.25
N GLY A 106 -3.23 -3.53 22.93
CA GLY A 106 -3.42 -4.92 23.35
C GLY A 106 -2.73 -5.99 22.48
N GLY A 107 -2.38 -5.63 21.24
CA GLY A 107 -1.84 -6.50 20.20
C GLY A 107 -2.86 -7.49 19.61
N ILE A 108 -2.50 -8.11 18.49
CA ILE A 108 -3.28 -9.18 17.87
C ILE A 108 -2.84 -10.52 18.46
N LYS A 109 -3.77 -11.27 19.03
CA LYS A 109 -3.51 -12.64 19.48
C LYS A 109 -3.57 -13.58 18.29
N LEU A 110 -2.44 -14.18 17.92
CA LEU A 110 -2.38 -15.20 16.88
C LEU A 110 -2.03 -16.56 17.48
N PRO A 111 -2.49 -17.66 16.86
CA PRO A 111 -2.04 -19.01 17.21
C PRO A 111 -0.51 -19.16 17.17
N THR A 112 0.06 -19.87 18.15
CA THR A 112 1.52 -20.03 18.33
C THR A 112 2.23 -20.60 17.10
N ASN A 113 1.57 -21.47 16.34
CA ASN A 113 2.11 -22.03 15.10
C ASN A 113 2.33 -20.92 14.04
N ILE A 114 1.37 -20.01 13.88
CA ILE A 114 1.46 -18.91 12.91
C ILE A 114 2.51 -17.89 13.34
N LEU A 115 2.57 -17.59 14.65
CA LEU A 115 3.62 -16.72 15.20
C LEU A 115 5.02 -17.29 14.99
N SER A 116 5.18 -18.60 15.18
CA SER A 116 6.46 -19.29 14.98
C SER A 116 6.91 -19.23 13.53
N ASP A 117 5.98 -19.34 12.57
CA ASP A 117 6.27 -19.24 11.14
C ASP A 117 6.60 -17.81 10.68
N LEU A 118 6.00 -16.79 11.32
CA LEU A 118 6.20 -15.37 11.00
C LEU A 118 7.44 -14.77 11.68
N SER A 119 7.76 -15.19 12.91
CA SER A 119 8.88 -14.67 13.72
C SER A 119 10.26 -14.62 13.02
N PRO A 120 10.63 -15.57 12.14
CA PRO A 120 11.93 -15.55 11.47
C PRO A 120 11.99 -14.55 10.32
N ILE A 121 10.85 -13.98 9.90
CA ILE A 121 10.78 -13.04 8.79
C ILE A 121 11.34 -11.68 9.26
N PRO A 122 12.39 -11.13 8.60
CA PRO A 122 13.04 -9.89 9.05
C PRO A 122 12.08 -8.71 9.25
N LEU A 123 11.12 -8.54 8.34
CA LEU A 123 10.08 -7.52 8.44
C LEU A 123 9.27 -7.64 9.73
N PHE A 124 8.92 -8.87 10.08
CA PHE A 124 8.05 -9.15 11.21
C PHE A 124 8.75 -8.81 12.53
N LYS A 125 10.05 -9.14 12.63
CA LYS A 125 10.89 -8.78 13.78
C LYS A 125 11.07 -7.27 13.95
N GLU A 126 11.09 -6.51 12.86
CA GLU A 126 11.25 -5.05 12.90
C GLU A 126 9.94 -4.31 13.20
N LEU A 127 8.81 -4.79 12.66
CA LEU A 127 7.51 -4.13 12.83
C LEU A 127 6.82 -4.47 14.15
N PHE A 128 7.00 -5.70 14.65
CA PHE A 128 6.28 -6.17 15.82
C PHE A 128 7.22 -6.29 17.00
N ARG A 129 6.85 -5.66 18.12
CA ARG A 129 7.48 -5.96 19.40
C ARG A 129 6.87 -7.26 19.88
N THR A 130 7.65 -8.35 19.86
CA THR A 130 7.28 -9.60 20.51
C THR A 130 7.73 -9.54 21.96
N ASP A 131 6.81 -9.29 22.88
CA ASP A 131 7.05 -9.25 24.33
C ASP A 131 7.19 -10.64 24.96
N GLY A 132 7.27 -11.69 24.14
CA GLY A 132 7.37 -13.09 24.59
C GLY A 132 6.00 -13.71 24.90
N GLU A 133 4.95 -12.90 24.92
CA GLU A 133 3.56 -13.34 24.97
C GLU A 133 2.97 -13.35 23.55
N GLN A 134 1.88 -14.08 23.33
CA GLN A 134 1.33 -14.44 22.00
C GLN A 134 0.69 -13.24 21.23
N ALA A 135 1.13 -12.01 21.49
CA ALA A 135 0.52 -10.78 20.98
C ALA A 135 1.45 -10.05 19.99
N LEU A 136 0.94 -9.74 18.80
CA LEU A 136 1.61 -8.87 17.83
C LEU A 136 1.20 -7.43 18.04
N LYS A 137 2.15 -6.61 18.49
CA LYS A 137 1.90 -5.21 18.80
C LYS A 137 2.61 -4.29 17.81
N PHE A 138 1.82 -3.49 17.10
CA PHE A 138 2.34 -2.44 16.23
C PHE A 138 2.84 -1.23 17.06
N PRO A 139 3.80 -0.46 16.54
CA PRO A 139 4.17 0.82 17.16
C PRO A 139 3.02 1.82 17.07
N VAL A 140 2.77 2.55 18.16
CA VAL A 140 1.70 3.56 18.22
C VAL A 140 1.96 4.68 17.20
N PRO A 141 1.04 4.92 16.23
CA PRO A 141 1.18 5.97 15.24
C PRO A 141 1.28 7.35 15.88
N LYS A 142 2.16 8.21 15.34
CA LYS A 142 2.43 9.54 15.90
C LYS A 142 1.18 10.40 16.08
N ILE A 143 0.23 10.30 15.15
CA ILE A 143 -1.01 11.07 15.17
C ILE A 143 -1.88 10.78 16.41
N ILE A 144 -1.83 9.57 16.97
CA ILE A 144 -2.62 9.17 18.14
C ILE A 144 -1.81 9.09 19.44
N GLN A 145 -0.54 9.51 19.45
CA GLN A 145 0.32 9.40 20.64
C GLN A 145 -0.10 10.32 21.78
N VAL A 146 -0.70 11.47 21.46
CA VAL A 146 -1.16 12.46 22.44
C VAL A 146 -2.67 12.41 22.60
N ASP A 147 -3.39 12.41 21.48
CA ASP A 147 -4.85 12.39 21.45
C ASP A 147 -5.33 11.29 20.48
N LYS A 148 -6.04 10.29 21.02
CA LYS A 148 -6.52 9.13 20.26
C LYS A 148 -7.66 9.48 19.29
N SER A 149 -8.27 10.65 19.44
CA SER A 149 -9.45 11.11 18.70
C SER A 149 -9.21 12.32 17.79
N ALA A 150 -8.05 12.98 17.88
CA ALA A 150 -7.76 14.19 17.11
C ALA A 150 -7.88 14.02 15.59
N TRP A 151 -7.58 12.84 15.05
CA TRP A 151 -7.72 12.53 13.62
C TRP A 151 -9.15 12.64 13.09
N MET A 152 -10.16 12.67 13.98
CA MET A 152 -11.58 12.79 13.61
C MET A 152 -12.05 14.25 13.49
N THR A 153 -11.23 15.24 13.85
CA THR A 153 -11.67 16.65 13.84
C THR A 153 -11.48 17.28 12.46
N ASP A 154 -12.34 18.25 12.14
CA ASP A 154 -12.24 19.02 10.90
C ASP A 154 -10.92 19.82 10.83
N GLU A 155 -10.41 20.27 11.98
CA GLU A 155 -9.14 20.97 12.07
C GLU A 155 -7.98 20.06 11.63
N GLU A 156 -7.91 18.83 12.14
CA GLU A 156 -6.83 17.90 11.78
C GLU A 156 -6.97 17.44 10.32
N PHE A 157 -8.19 17.15 9.88
CA PHE A 157 -8.49 16.82 8.48
C PHE A 157 -8.00 17.91 7.51
N ALA A 158 -8.29 19.18 7.79
CA ALA A 158 -7.84 20.29 6.96
C ALA A 158 -6.32 20.54 7.12
N ARG A 159 -5.77 20.42 8.34
CA ARG A 159 -4.33 20.61 8.61
C ARG A 159 -3.47 19.60 7.87
N GLU A 160 -3.92 18.35 7.76
CA GLU A 160 -3.20 17.31 7.00
C GLU A 160 -3.05 17.65 5.51
N MET A 161 -3.95 18.45 4.94
CA MET A 161 -3.84 18.89 3.54
C MET A 161 -2.64 19.81 3.29
N ILE A 162 -2.08 20.44 4.33
CA ILE A 162 -0.93 21.37 4.23
C ILE A 162 0.28 20.93 5.05
N ALA A 163 0.12 20.03 6.02
CA ALA A 163 1.19 19.57 6.90
C ALA A 163 1.08 18.07 7.28
N GLY A 164 0.31 17.30 6.51
CA GLY A 164 0.17 15.85 6.65
C GLY A 164 1.08 15.08 5.69
N LEU A 165 0.65 13.86 5.31
CA LEU A 165 1.43 12.96 4.46
C LEU A 165 1.60 13.49 3.02
N ASN A 166 0.60 14.23 2.50
CA ASN A 166 0.61 14.72 1.12
C ASN A 166 0.21 16.21 1.01
N PRO A 167 1.09 17.14 1.41
CA PRO A 167 0.77 18.56 1.51
C PRO A 167 0.83 19.34 0.18
N HIS A 168 0.82 18.66 -0.98
CA HIS A 168 1.17 19.26 -2.28
C HIS A 168 0.01 19.35 -3.27
N VAL A 169 -1.20 18.92 -2.89
CA VAL A 169 -2.34 18.78 -3.82
C VAL A 169 -3.35 19.94 -3.71
N ILE A 170 -3.46 20.56 -2.53
CA ILE A 170 -4.45 21.61 -2.27
C ILE A 170 -4.27 22.80 -3.24
N LYS A 171 -5.39 23.37 -3.70
CA LYS A 171 -5.41 24.51 -4.62
C LYS A 171 -6.42 25.54 -4.17
N VAL A 172 -6.08 26.81 -4.36
CA VAL A 172 -7.00 27.93 -4.16
C VAL A 172 -8.09 27.88 -5.23
N LEU A 173 -9.35 27.92 -4.78
CA LEU A 173 -10.51 28.05 -5.65
C LEU A 173 -10.71 29.52 -6.02
N LYS A 174 -10.64 29.84 -7.32
CA LYS A 174 -10.77 31.22 -7.82
C LYS A 174 -12.21 31.60 -8.23
N GLU A 175 -13.01 30.60 -8.58
CA GLU A 175 -14.38 30.78 -9.07
C GLU A 175 -15.30 29.78 -8.38
N PHE A 176 -16.54 30.19 -8.10
CA PHE A 176 -17.52 29.35 -7.41
C PHE A 176 -18.86 29.35 -8.16
N PRO A 177 -19.48 28.18 -8.41
CA PRO A 177 -19.07 26.85 -7.93
C PRO A 177 -17.91 26.24 -8.74
N PRO A 178 -17.18 25.24 -8.21
CA PRO A 178 -16.13 24.56 -8.94
C PRO A 178 -16.64 23.95 -10.25
N GLN A 179 -15.86 24.08 -11.32
CA GLN A 179 -16.21 23.58 -12.64
C GLN A 179 -15.39 22.34 -13.02
N SER A 180 -16.04 21.39 -13.70
CA SER A 180 -15.40 20.21 -14.28
C SER A 180 -15.05 20.42 -15.74
N LYS A 181 -13.90 19.89 -16.17
CA LYS A 181 -13.47 19.84 -17.58
C LYS A 181 -13.76 18.50 -18.25
N LEU A 182 -14.39 17.57 -17.54
CA LEU A 182 -14.74 16.26 -18.08
C LEU A 182 -15.92 16.37 -19.07
N ASP A 183 -15.99 15.43 -20.00
CA ASP A 183 -17.03 15.41 -21.03
C ASP A 183 -18.41 15.07 -20.42
N LYS A 184 -19.37 15.97 -20.60
CA LYS A 184 -20.74 15.80 -20.12
C LYS A 184 -21.51 14.71 -20.86
N GLN A 185 -21.16 14.42 -22.12
CA GLN A 185 -21.82 13.35 -22.88
C GLN A 185 -21.43 11.97 -22.34
N LEU A 186 -20.19 11.83 -21.86
CA LEU A 186 -19.68 10.57 -21.33
C LEU A 186 -20.04 10.36 -19.86
N TYR A 187 -20.00 11.43 -19.04
CA TYR A 187 -20.15 11.34 -17.59
C TYR A 187 -21.45 11.95 -17.03
N GLY A 188 -22.31 12.49 -17.89
CA GLY A 188 -23.53 13.20 -17.48
C GLY A 188 -23.29 14.64 -17.03
N ASP A 189 -24.32 15.26 -16.43
CA ASP A 189 -24.18 16.61 -15.89
C ASP A 189 -23.17 16.64 -14.74
N ASN A 190 -22.11 17.44 -14.91
CA ASN A 190 -21.02 17.60 -13.97
C ASN A 190 -20.98 19.00 -13.34
N THR A 191 -22.12 19.70 -13.36
CA THR A 191 -22.32 20.96 -12.65
C THR A 191 -22.31 20.69 -11.15
N SER A 192 -21.47 21.42 -10.40
CA SER A 192 -21.37 21.24 -8.96
C SER A 192 -22.69 21.61 -8.27
N THR A 193 -23.10 20.78 -7.30
CA THR A 193 -24.33 20.94 -6.52
C THR A 193 -24.14 21.77 -5.26
N ILE A 194 -22.90 22.18 -4.95
CA ILE A 194 -22.58 22.99 -3.78
C ILE A 194 -23.00 24.43 -4.05
N THR A 195 -23.85 24.99 -3.18
CA THR A 195 -24.33 26.37 -3.28
C THR A 195 -23.61 27.26 -2.27
N LYS A 196 -23.56 28.57 -2.52
CA LYS A 196 -22.93 29.52 -1.59
C LYS A 196 -23.68 29.64 -0.27
N GLN A 197 -24.96 29.27 -0.25
CA GLN A 197 -25.81 29.31 0.93
C GLN A 197 -25.57 28.13 1.87
N HIS A 198 -24.95 27.05 1.40
CA HIS A 198 -24.62 25.86 2.21
C HIS A 198 -23.26 25.95 2.92
N VAL A 199 -22.50 27.02 2.67
CA VAL A 199 -21.15 27.27 3.22
C VAL A 199 -21.21 28.50 4.11
#